data_AF-A0A1I8GJ70-F1
#
_entry.id   AF-A0A1I8GJ70-F1
#
_cell.length_a   1.000
_cell.length_b   1.000
_cell.length_c   1.000
_cell.angle_alpha   90.00
_cell.angle_beta   90.00
_cell.angle_gamma   90.00
#
_symmetry.space_group_name_H-M   'P 1'
#
loop_
_entity.id
_entity.type
_entity.pdbx_description
1 polymer ?
#
loop_
_entity_poly.entity_id
_entity_poly.type
_entity_poly.pdbx_seq_one_letter_code
_entity_poly.pdbx_strand_id
1 'polypeptide(L)'
;MKRTRMPQRLKQQFRRLDALIRVYSPPRQARVVFWDPADLPASSPSVATDSGEQPSTNACNSRSSQQQVPQEDRDGLTAAPSRREIKQQAQRRWVGSVVEALSDVFSAIWTNFIETSAEFQQASQLRPGSGGSRPGTDAKLVSNAFSSDQLMSSRPSFRIHFRLLQEFSNSHALTDWENNAAVNAYIEQLKFDPMITECCTGLFNRLDVPTLQTVDSFVRTLRQVWFQPLETNAGQPRCGYHHVCIGEFHSRSKSIGGMHNWFKYLLEEEKHNTRILNWWSYEKDLHLISMKFNMKHPDFDAWYTKEKSSFLVGVPTDFELLLFTVVTMVNPNRDTSIQIKDYEPLVVVPRSLKKTGSLVTAYFRESPKRISG
;
A
#
# COMPACT_ATOMS: atom_id res chain seq x y z
N MET A 1 38.70 -9.07 35.99
CA MET A 1 37.46 -8.62 35.33
C MET A 1 36.35 -8.42 36.36
N LYS A 2 35.98 -7.17 36.68
CA LYS A 2 34.91 -6.86 37.65
C LYS A 2 33.56 -6.94 36.94
N ARG A 3 32.67 -7.82 37.39
CA ARG A 3 31.26 -7.91 36.94
C ARG A 3 30.50 -6.67 37.41
N THR A 4 30.16 -5.78 36.50
CA THR A 4 29.32 -4.62 36.75
C THR A 4 27.87 -5.06 37.00
N ARG A 5 27.32 -4.73 38.17
CA ARG A 5 25.91 -4.98 38.51
C ARG A 5 25.03 -3.97 37.80
N MET A 6 24.03 -4.49 37.09
CA MET A 6 23.05 -3.72 36.33
C MET A 6 22.22 -2.79 37.23
N PRO A 7 22.04 -1.50 36.86
CA PRO A 7 21.31 -0.50 37.64
C PRO A 7 19.84 -0.89 37.90
N GLN A 8 19.31 -0.57 39.09
CA GLN A 8 17.96 -0.96 39.50
C GLN A 8 16.84 -0.42 38.58
N ARG A 9 17.02 0.77 37.98
CA ARG A 9 16.08 1.33 37.00
C ARG A 9 15.97 0.49 35.72
N LEU A 10 17.09 -0.02 35.23
CA LEU A 10 17.14 -0.95 34.09
C LEU A 10 16.47 -2.28 34.45
N LYS A 11 16.69 -2.81 35.66
CA LYS A 11 15.98 -4.02 36.13
C LYS A 11 14.46 -3.82 36.25
N GLN A 12 13.99 -2.59 36.47
CA GLN A 12 12.56 -2.28 36.54
C GLN A 12 11.96 -2.09 35.14
N GLN A 13 12.71 -1.53 34.19
CA GLN A 13 12.34 -1.46 32.77
C GLN A 13 12.28 -2.85 32.12
N PHE A 14 13.26 -3.72 32.38
CA PHE A 14 13.23 -5.12 31.91
C PHE A 14 12.06 -5.90 32.49
N ARG A 15 11.72 -5.70 33.78
CA ARG A 15 10.54 -6.33 34.38
C ARG A 15 9.20 -5.85 33.78
N ARG A 16 9.12 -4.58 33.33
CA ARG A 16 7.96 -4.06 32.59
C ARG A 16 7.89 -4.58 31.15
N LEU A 17 9.04 -4.72 30.49
CA LEU A 17 9.13 -5.30 29.16
C LEU A 17 8.77 -6.79 29.16
N ASP A 18 9.24 -7.57 30.14
CA ASP A 18 8.88 -8.99 30.32
C ASP A 18 7.39 -9.19 30.66
N ALA A 19 6.79 -8.27 31.40
CA ALA A 19 5.35 -8.30 31.68
C ALA A 19 4.52 -8.02 30.41
N LEU A 20 4.94 -7.08 29.56
CA LEU A 20 4.32 -6.79 28.26
C LEU A 20 4.49 -7.95 27.26
N ILE A 21 5.65 -8.60 27.25
CA ILE A 21 5.92 -9.80 26.43
C ILE A 21 5.08 -11.00 26.90
N ARG A 22 4.79 -11.13 28.19
CA ARG A 22 3.92 -12.20 28.73
C ARG A 22 2.43 -12.00 28.46
N VAL A 23 1.96 -10.76 28.36
CA VAL A 23 0.55 -10.45 28.03
C VAL A 23 0.27 -10.60 26.53
N TYR A 24 1.29 -10.48 25.67
CA TYR A 24 1.15 -10.52 24.20
C TYR A 24 1.94 -11.64 23.49
N SER A 25 2.47 -12.63 24.22
CA SER A 25 2.96 -13.87 23.60
C SER A 25 1.81 -14.88 23.48
N PRO A 26 1.63 -15.54 22.32
CA PRO A 26 0.68 -16.64 22.20
C PRO A 26 1.08 -17.78 23.15
N PRO A 27 0.13 -18.61 23.61
CA PRO A 27 0.44 -19.71 24.51
C PRO A 27 1.53 -20.60 23.89
N ARG A 28 2.65 -20.76 24.62
CA ARG A 28 3.67 -21.73 24.23
C ARG A 28 3.09 -23.14 24.37
N GLN A 29 3.16 -23.87 23.26
CA GLN A 29 2.72 -25.26 23.04
C GLN A 29 1.22 -25.47 22.77
N ALA A 30 0.80 -25.10 21.56
CA ALA A 30 -0.08 -25.98 20.79
C ALA A 30 0.82 -26.76 19.82
N ARG A 31 0.89 -28.07 20.02
CA ARG A 31 1.58 -29.03 19.16
C ARG A 31 0.96 -28.90 17.76
N VAL A 32 1.80 -28.67 16.75
CA VAL A 32 1.39 -28.77 15.34
C VAL A 32 0.89 -30.20 15.11
N VAL A 33 -0.43 -30.37 15.03
CA VAL A 33 -1.03 -31.59 14.52
C VAL A 33 -1.06 -31.41 13.01
N PHE A 34 -0.18 -32.14 12.32
CA PHE A 34 -0.35 -32.37 10.90
C PHE A 34 -1.71 -33.04 10.72
N TRP A 35 -2.57 -32.48 9.88
CA TRP A 35 -3.74 -33.18 9.40
C TRP A 35 -3.26 -34.37 8.56
N ASP A 36 -3.58 -35.57 9.04
CA ASP A 36 -3.40 -36.85 8.36
C ASP A 36 -4.45 -36.93 7.22
N PRO A 37 -4.11 -37.31 5.98
CA PRO A 37 -5.08 -37.37 4.87
C PRO A 37 -6.17 -38.47 4.98
N ALA A 38 -6.45 -39.00 6.17
CA ALA A 38 -7.24 -40.22 6.36
C ALA A 38 -8.73 -40.02 6.74
N ASP A 39 -9.22 -38.80 6.99
CA ASP A 39 -10.61 -38.59 7.41
C ASP A 39 -11.48 -37.91 6.33
N LEU A 40 -11.70 -38.60 5.21
CA LEU A 40 -12.83 -38.33 4.32
C LEU A 40 -13.94 -39.37 4.56
N PRO A 41 -15.21 -38.95 4.71
CA PRO A 41 -16.31 -39.91 4.81
C PRO A 41 -16.52 -40.65 3.49
N ALA A 42 -16.77 -41.95 3.66
CA ALA A 42 -16.83 -42.97 2.63
C ALA A 42 -17.85 -42.68 1.50
N SER A 43 -17.39 -42.92 0.27
CA SER A 43 -18.24 -43.40 -0.82
C SER A 43 -17.48 -44.51 -1.57
N SER A 44 -18.01 -45.73 -1.48
CA SER A 44 -17.61 -46.92 -2.24
C SER A 44 -18.82 -47.37 -3.07
N PRO A 45 -18.70 -48.30 -4.05
CA PRO A 45 -17.51 -49.04 -4.48
C PRO A 45 -17.28 -49.12 -6.01
N SER A 46 -16.07 -49.46 -6.44
CA SER A 46 -15.88 -50.56 -7.41
C SER A 46 -14.41 -51.03 -7.51
N VAL A 47 -14.21 -52.27 -7.06
CA VAL A 47 -13.46 -53.38 -7.66
C VAL A 47 -11.96 -53.21 -8.01
N ALA A 48 -11.15 -53.69 -7.07
CA ALA A 48 -10.01 -54.63 -7.21
C ALA A 48 -8.98 -54.46 -8.33
N THR A 49 -7.73 -54.19 -7.93
CA THR A 49 -6.53 -54.82 -8.52
C THR A 49 -5.59 -55.26 -7.40
N ASP A 50 -5.25 -56.54 -7.44
CA ASP A 50 -4.39 -57.26 -6.51
C ASP A 50 -2.90 -57.16 -6.92
N SER A 51 -2.04 -57.25 -5.89
CA SER A 51 -0.62 -57.64 -5.82
C SER A 51 0.42 -56.96 -6.76
N GLY A 52 1.65 -56.64 -6.37
CA GLY A 52 2.45 -56.91 -5.18
C GLY A 52 3.92 -56.57 -5.48
N GLU A 53 4.68 -56.32 -4.40
CA GLU A 53 6.14 -56.47 -4.24
C GLU A 53 7.16 -55.54 -4.95
N GLN A 54 8.00 -54.93 -4.11
CA GLN A 54 9.34 -54.40 -4.39
C GLN A 54 10.42 -55.46 -4.03
N PRO A 55 11.74 -55.16 -4.07
CA PRO A 55 12.59 -54.75 -5.19
C PRO A 55 13.86 -55.65 -5.28
N SER A 56 14.62 -55.60 -6.37
CA SER A 56 16.04 -56.00 -6.32
C SER A 56 16.91 -55.34 -7.38
N THR A 57 18.06 -54.86 -6.90
CA THR A 57 19.23 -54.35 -7.60
C THR A 57 19.85 -55.37 -8.56
N ASN A 58 20.41 -54.91 -9.69
CA ASN A 58 21.69 -55.40 -10.20
C ASN A 58 22.26 -54.55 -11.34
N ALA A 59 23.59 -54.55 -11.40
CA ALA A 59 24.43 -53.75 -12.27
C ALA A 59 24.81 -54.47 -13.58
N CYS A 60 25.32 -53.64 -14.52
CA CYS A 60 26.40 -53.91 -15.48
C CYS A 60 26.07 -54.27 -16.94
N ASN A 61 26.55 -53.38 -17.84
CA ASN A 61 27.11 -53.56 -19.19
C ASN A 61 26.28 -54.20 -20.33
N SER A 62 26.03 -53.42 -21.40
CA SER A 62 26.82 -53.52 -22.66
C SER A 62 26.29 -52.66 -23.83
N ARG A 63 27.25 -51.99 -24.49
CA ARG A 63 27.44 -51.71 -25.93
C ARG A 63 26.31 -51.22 -26.85
N SER A 64 26.56 -49.99 -27.33
CA SER A 64 26.55 -49.51 -28.72
C SER A 64 25.26 -49.59 -29.54
N SER A 65 24.70 -48.41 -29.82
CA SER A 65 24.13 -48.07 -31.14
C SER A 65 24.32 -46.58 -31.36
N GLN A 66 25.03 -46.25 -32.43
CA GLN A 66 25.30 -44.89 -32.88
C GLN A 66 24.00 -44.20 -33.30
N GLN A 67 23.73 -43.02 -32.76
CA GLN A 67 22.93 -41.99 -33.42
C GLN A 67 23.68 -40.67 -33.30
N GLN A 68 23.86 -40.04 -34.46
CA GLN A 68 24.67 -38.85 -34.70
C GLN A 68 24.15 -37.65 -33.89
N VAL A 69 25.05 -37.03 -33.14
CA VAL A 69 24.83 -35.75 -32.47
C VAL A 69 25.13 -34.63 -33.48
N PRO A 70 24.23 -33.65 -33.71
CA PRO A 70 24.55 -32.46 -34.47
C PRO A 70 25.61 -31.64 -33.73
N GLN A 71 26.62 -31.19 -34.46
CA GLN A 71 27.72 -30.38 -33.98
C GLN A 71 27.17 -29.00 -33.55
N GLU A 72 26.98 -28.79 -32.24
CA GLU A 72 26.68 -27.46 -31.71
C GLU A 72 27.95 -26.60 -31.75
N ASP A 73 27.85 -25.49 -32.46
CA ASP A 73 28.82 -24.40 -32.47
C ASP A 73 29.15 -23.96 -31.05
N ARG A 74 30.39 -24.22 -30.64
CA ARG A 74 30.98 -23.67 -29.42
C ARG A 74 31.42 -22.22 -29.64
N ASP A 75 30.50 -21.34 -30.02
CA ASP A 75 30.74 -19.90 -30.05
C ASP A 75 29.49 -19.17 -29.55
N GLY A 76 29.35 -19.09 -28.23
CA GLY A 76 28.18 -18.41 -27.65
C GLY A 76 28.05 -18.45 -26.13
N LEU A 77 29.08 -18.82 -25.36
CA LEU A 77 29.11 -18.48 -23.94
C LEU A 77 29.49 -17.00 -23.82
N THR A 78 28.50 -16.12 -23.82
CA THR A 78 28.71 -14.71 -23.45
C THR A 78 29.33 -14.69 -22.07
N ALA A 79 30.61 -14.30 -21.99
CA ALA A 79 31.33 -14.15 -20.73
C ALA A 79 30.52 -13.26 -19.78
N ALA A 80 30.42 -13.66 -18.51
CA ALA A 80 29.83 -12.83 -17.48
C ALA A 80 30.51 -11.45 -17.50
N PRO A 81 29.75 -10.34 -17.48
CA PRO A 81 30.31 -9.01 -17.69
C PRO A 81 31.39 -8.73 -16.66
N SER A 82 32.52 -8.20 -17.12
CA SER A 82 33.63 -7.88 -16.24
C SER A 82 33.21 -6.84 -15.20
N ARG A 83 33.87 -6.81 -14.04
CA ARG A 83 33.67 -5.75 -13.03
C ARG A 83 33.78 -4.33 -13.60
N ARG A 84 34.49 -4.17 -14.73
CA ARG A 84 34.66 -2.90 -15.43
C ARG A 84 33.45 -2.57 -16.30
N GLU A 85 32.88 -3.55 -16.99
CA GLU A 85 31.64 -3.41 -17.77
C GLU A 85 30.42 -3.22 -16.87
N ILE A 86 30.35 -3.94 -15.74
CA ILE A 86 29.33 -3.71 -14.71
C ILE A 86 29.43 -2.29 -14.17
N LYS A 87 30.66 -1.78 -13.91
CA LYS A 87 30.87 -0.38 -13.52
C LYS A 87 30.47 0.59 -14.63
N GLN A 88 30.80 0.33 -15.89
CA GLN A 88 30.47 1.20 -17.03
C GLN A 88 28.97 1.19 -17.38
N GLN A 89 28.28 0.06 -17.21
CA GLN A 89 26.82 -0.02 -17.31
C GLN A 89 26.14 0.69 -16.14
N ALA A 90 26.66 0.55 -14.92
CA ALA A 90 26.25 1.37 -13.77
C ALA A 90 26.58 2.87 -13.95
N GLN A 91 27.54 3.20 -14.83
CA GLN A 91 27.93 4.56 -15.16
C GLN A 91 27.09 5.19 -16.28
N ARG A 92 26.13 4.46 -16.89
CA ARG A 92 25.13 5.09 -17.76
C ARG A 92 24.19 5.91 -16.88
N ARG A 93 24.55 7.18 -16.69
CA ARG A 93 23.72 8.16 -15.97
C ARG A 93 22.39 8.24 -16.71
N TRP A 94 21.30 7.94 -16.02
CA TRP A 94 19.95 8.13 -16.55
C TRP A 94 19.74 9.61 -16.92
N VAL A 95 19.20 9.86 -18.12
CA VAL A 95 18.98 11.21 -18.67
C VAL A 95 17.49 11.37 -18.99
N GLY A 96 16.65 11.37 -17.95
CA GLY A 96 15.23 11.66 -18.08
C GLY A 96 14.77 12.76 -17.13
N SER A 97 13.52 13.19 -17.28
CA SER A 97 12.86 14.13 -16.38
C SER A 97 12.29 13.41 -15.15
N VAL A 98 12.16 14.10 -14.01
CA VAL A 98 11.53 13.53 -12.80
C VAL A 98 10.19 12.86 -13.10
N VAL A 99 9.39 13.45 -13.99
CA VAL A 99 8.09 12.88 -14.40
C VAL A 99 8.25 11.56 -15.16
N GLU A 100 9.24 11.43 -16.03
CA GLU A 100 9.55 10.17 -16.73
C GLU A 100 9.99 9.09 -15.74
N ALA A 101 10.87 9.42 -14.78
CA ALA A 101 11.27 8.47 -13.73
C ALA A 101 10.07 7.97 -12.93
N LEU A 102 9.18 8.88 -12.52
CA LEU A 102 7.97 8.53 -11.79
C LEU A 102 7.03 7.67 -12.63
N SER A 103 6.80 8.06 -13.89
CA SER A 103 5.89 7.35 -14.79
C SER A 103 6.34 5.91 -15.04
N ASP A 104 7.62 5.71 -15.32
CA ASP A 104 8.18 4.38 -15.52
C ASP A 104 8.08 3.51 -14.25
N VAL A 105 8.48 4.04 -13.10
CA VAL A 105 8.49 3.29 -11.83
C VAL A 105 7.09 2.97 -11.37
N PHE A 106 6.15 3.92 -11.44
CA PHE A 106 4.77 3.65 -11.05
C PHE A 106 4.02 2.79 -12.06
N SER A 107 4.40 2.80 -13.34
CA SER A 107 3.91 1.81 -14.32
C SER A 107 4.38 0.40 -14.00
N ALA A 108 5.65 0.24 -13.58
CA ALA A 108 6.18 -1.05 -13.15
C ALA A 108 5.49 -1.54 -11.87
N ILE A 109 5.33 -0.69 -10.85
CA ILE A 109 4.60 -1.02 -9.62
C ILE A 109 3.15 -1.40 -9.93
N TRP A 110 2.50 -0.65 -10.82
CA TRP A 110 1.13 -0.91 -11.23
C TRP A 110 0.99 -2.31 -11.83
N THR A 111 1.86 -2.64 -12.80
CA THR A 111 1.88 -3.93 -13.50
C THR A 111 2.18 -5.09 -12.54
N ASN A 112 3.16 -4.91 -11.66
CA ASN A 112 3.66 -6.00 -10.81
C ASN A 112 2.77 -6.26 -9.59
N PHE A 113 2.10 -5.24 -9.05
CA PHE A 113 1.44 -5.34 -7.73
C PHE A 113 -0.01 -4.88 -7.68
N ILE A 114 -0.44 -4.00 -8.59
CA ILE A 114 -1.76 -3.38 -8.51
C ILE A 114 -2.75 -4.11 -9.41
N GLU A 115 -2.49 -4.16 -10.73
CA GLU A 115 -3.46 -4.72 -11.67
C GLU A 115 -3.71 -6.21 -11.48
N THR A 116 -2.72 -6.93 -10.95
CA THR A 116 -2.83 -8.37 -10.65
C THR A 116 -3.47 -8.67 -9.29
N SER A 117 -3.70 -7.64 -8.46
CA SER A 117 -4.30 -7.82 -7.13
C SER A 117 -5.78 -8.16 -7.20
N ALA A 118 -6.24 -9.02 -6.28
CA ALA A 118 -7.63 -9.43 -6.22
C ALA A 118 -8.56 -8.24 -5.97
N GLU A 119 -8.13 -7.27 -5.15
CA GLU A 119 -8.88 -6.07 -4.85
C GLU A 119 -9.07 -5.18 -6.08
N PHE A 120 -8.03 -5.04 -6.91
CA PHE A 120 -8.12 -4.25 -8.12
C PHE A 120 -9.03 -4.92 -9.17
N GLN A 121 -8.91 -6.24 -9.33
CA GLN A 121 -9.81 -7.00 -10.21
C GLN A 121 -11.28 -6.89 -9.76
N GLN A 122 -11.53 -6.92 -8.45
CA GLN A 122 -12.87 -6.75 -7.86
C GLN A 122 -13.44 -5.34 -8.10
N ALA A 123 -12.61 -4.30 -8.17
CA ALA A 123 -13.05 -2.93 -8.46
C ALA A 123 -13.68 -2.77 -9.86
N SER A 124 -13.47 -3.71 -10.80
CA SER A 124 -14.20 -3.73 -12.09
C SER A 124 -15.73 -3.87 -11.95
N GLN A 125 -16.18 -4.33 -10.77
CA GLN A 125 -17.60 -4.47 -10.43
C GLN A 125 -18.24 -3.15 -10.01
N LEU A 126 -17.44 -2.09 -9.79
CA LEU A 126 -17.96 -0.77 -9.45
C LEU A 126 -18.90 -0.27 -10.54
N ARG A 127 -19.98 0.38 -10.09
CA ARG A 127 -20.98 1.02 -10.95
C ARG A 127 -21.17 2.47 -10.50
N PRO A 128 -20.14 3.34 -10.65
CA PRO A 128 -20.31 4.76 -10.38
C PRO A 128 -21.38 5.31 -11.32
N GLY A 129 -22.28 6.13 -10.79
CA GLY A 129 -23.37 6.69 -11.58
C GLY A 129 -22.84 7.52 -12.74
N SER A 130 -23.43 7.37 -13.93
CA SER A 130 -23.22 8.34 -15.02
C SER A 130 -23.68 9.71 -14.53
N GLY A 131 -22.84 10.75 -14.71
CA GLY A 131 -23.12 12.11 -14.25
C GLY A 131 -24.56 12.54 -14.50
N GLY A 132 -25.34 12.71 -13.43
CA GLY A 132 -26.78 12.94 -13.49
C GLY A 132 -27.62 12.21 -12.43
N SER A 133 -27.06 11.29 -11.64
CA SER A 133 -27.79 10.64 -10.55
C SER A 133 -28.33 11.65 -9.54
N ARG A 134 -29.61 11.49 -9.16
CA ARG A 134 -30.34 12.38 -8.25
C ARG A 134 -29.55 12.70 -6.97
N PRO A 135 -29.45 13.97 -6.55
CA PRO A 135 -28.81 14.33 -5.28
C PRO A 135 -29.53 13.69 -4.09
N GLY A 136 -28.77 13.08 -3.17
CA GLY A 136 -29.28 12.68 -1.85
C GLY A 136 -29.71 11.22 -1.70
N THR A 137 -29.30 10.32 -2.58
CA THR A 137 -29.53 8.89 -2.39
C THR A 137 -28.50 8.29 -1.42
N ASP A 138 -28.94 7.40 -0.52
CA ASP A 138 -28.06 6.46 0.24
C ASP A 138 -27.46 5.39 -0.69
N ALA A 139 -27.11 5.78 -1.93
CA ALA A 139 -26.56 4.91 -2.95
C ALA A 139 -25.16 4.48 -2.52
N LYS A 140 -25.00 3.18 -2.32
CA LYS A 140 -23.71 2.53 -2.11
C LYS A 140 -22.90 2.60 -3.39
N LEU A 141 -21.60 2.83 -3.25
CA LEU A 141 -20.62 2.78 -4.32
C LEU A 141 -19.60 1.67 -4.05
N VAL A 142 -18.80 1.84 -3.01
CA VAL A 142 -17.63 0.99 -2.76
C VAL A 142 -18.08 -0.31 -2.11
N SER A 143 -19.01 -0.22 -1.16
CA SER A 143 -19.64 -1.33 -0.45
C SER A 143 -20.57 -2.21 -1.31
N ASN A 144 -20.82 -1.84 -2.59
CA ASN A 144 -21.44 -2.75 -3.55
C ASN A 144 -20.44 -3.78 -4.08
N ALA A 145 -19.16 -3.41 -4.17
CA ALA A 145 -18.11 -4.26 -4.67
C ALA A 145 -17.26 -4.84 -3.54
N PHE A 146 -17.12 -4.17 -2.40
CA PHE A 146 -16.17 -4.53 -1.34
C PHE A 146 -16.83 -4.72 0.02
N SER A 147 -16.17 -5.53 0.85
CA SER A 147 -16.40 -5.60 2.30
C SER A 147 -15.09 -5.28 3.02
N SER A 148 -15.12 -4.38 4.00
CA SER A 148 -13.93 -4.03 4.78
C SER A 148 -13.35 -5.25 5.53
N ASP A 149 -14.21 -6.13 6.06
CA ASP A 149 -13.79 -7.37 6.72
C ASP A 149 -13.09 -8.34 5.76
N GLN A 150 -13.58 -8.45 4.51
CA GLN A 150 -12.94 -9.28 3.50
C GLN A 150 -11.55 -8.73 3.12
N LEU A 151 -11.44 -7.42 2.88
CA LEU A 151 -10.18 -6.75 2.57
C LEU A 151 -9.17 -6.89 3.71
N MET A 152 -9.64 -6.67 4.93
CA MET A 152 -8.85 -6.88 6.13
C MET A 152 -8.45 -8.34 6.28
N SER A 153 -9.28 -9.32 5.91
CA SER A 153 -8.91 -10.74 5.99
C SER A 153 -7.88 -11.13 4.92
N SER A 154 -8.04 -10.63 3.69
CA SER A 154 -7.19 -10.98 2.55
C SER A 154 -5.79 -10.39 2.64
N ARG A 155 -5.64 -9.12 3.07
CA ARG A 155 -4.36 -8.41 3.00
C ARG A 155 -4.01 -7.71 4.32
N PRO A 156 -2.83 -8.00 4.90
CA PRO A 156 -2.38 -7.38 6.16
C PRO A 156 -2.36 -5.85 6.15
N SER A 157 -2.07 -5.22 5.00
CA SER A 157 -1.99 -3.76 4.87
C SER A 157 -3.32 -3.08 5.24
N PHE A 158 -4.47 -3.63 4.84
CA PHE A 158 -5.78 -3.07 5.22
C PHE A 158 -6.02 -3.15 6.72
N ARG A 159 -5.64 -4.25 7.38
CA ARG A 159 -5.78 -4.38 8.86
C ARG A 159 -4.94 -3.36 9.61
N ILE A 160 -3.70 -3.17 9.17
CA ILE A 160 -2.79 -2.27 9.85
C ILE A 160 -3.21 -0.82 9.60
N HIS A 161 -3.60 -0.49 8.36
CA HIS A 161 -4.16 0.82 8.03
C HIS A 161 -5.47 1.09 8.78
N PHE A 162 -6.34 0.09 8.97
CA PHE A 162 -7.55 0.21 9.80
C PHE A 162 -7.22 0.62 11.24
N ARG A 163 -6.23 -0.03 11.87
CA ARG A 163 -5.77 0.36 13.22
C ARG A 163 -5.25 1.79 13.25
N LEU A 164 -4.54 2.21 12.21
CA LEU A 164 -4.05 3.58 12.08
C LEU A 164 -5.21 4.58 11.92
N LEU A 165 -6.25 4.26 11.14
CA LEU A 165 -7.46 5.07 11.04
C LEU A 165 -8.18 5.19 12.39
N GLN A 166 -8.29 4.11 13.15
CA GLN A 166 -8.89 4.12 14.49
C GLN A 166 -8.10 4.99 15.46
N GLU A 167 -6.76 4.84 15.47
CA GLU A 167 -5.87 5.63 16.31
C GLU A 167 -6.06 7.12 16.03
N PHE A 168 -6.03 7.55 14.76
CA PHE A 168 -6.15 8.94 14.36
C PHE A 168 -7.57 9.52 14.42
N SER A 169 -8.59 8.66 14.49
CA SER A 169 -9.96 9.09 14.81
C SER A 169 -10.09 9.52 16.27
N ASN A 170 -9.20 9.03 17.15
CA ASN A 170 -9.10 9.45 18.53
C ASN A 170 -8.04 10.56 18.64
N SER A 171 -8.39 11.73 19.17
CA SER A 171 -7.53 12.93 19.18
C SER A 171 -6.16 12.79 19.90
N HIS A 172 -5.89 11.65 20.55
CA HIS A 172 -4.65 11.35 21.27
C HIS A 172 -3.48 10.91 20.37
N ALA A 173 -3.72 10.57 19.10
CA ALA A 173 -2.67 10.07 18.21
C ALA A 173 -1.49 11.03 18.02
N LEU A 174 -1.72 12.33 18.22
CA LEU A 174 -0.78 13.41 17.86
C LEU A 174 -0.01 14.00 19.05
N THR A 175 -0.32 13.62 20.29
CA THR A 175 0.39 14.13 21.48
C THR A 175 1.79 13.52 21.64
N ASP A 176 1.99 12.28 21.18
CA ASP A 176 3.30 11.59 21.16
C ASP A 176 3.46 10.81 19.85
N TRP A 177 3.43 11.54 18.73
CA TRP A 177 3.45 10.95 17.38
C TRP A 177 4.75 10.18 17.09
N GLU A 178 5.86 10.53 17.76
CA GLU A 178 7.15 9.83 17.61
C GLU A 178 7.13 8.45 18.26
N ASN A 179 6.42 8.27 19.37
CA ASN A 179 6.30 6.97 20.04
C ASN A 179 4.95 6.29 19.83
N ASN A 180 4.09 6.84 18.98
CA ASN A 180 2.78 6.26 18.70
C ASN A 180 2.91 4.82 18.17
N ALA A 181 2.31 3.87 18.89
CA ALA A 181 2.46 2.45 18.62
C ALA A 181 1.84 2.02 17.28
N ALA A 182 0.70 2.63 16.88
CA ALA A 182 0.06 2.33 15.60
C ALA A 182 0.91 2.85 14.42
N VAL A 183 1.46 4.07 14.54
CA VAL A 183 2.40 4.62 13.55
C VAL A 183 3.64 3.74 13.46
N ASN A 184 4.23 3.35 14.60
CA ASN A 184 5.41 2.48 14.62
C ASN A 184 5.15 1.13 13.93
N ALA A 185 4.04 0.46 14.27
CA ALA A 185 3.67 -0.81 13.65
C ALA A 185 3.46 -0.67 12.14
N TYR A 186 2.85 0.43 11.69
CA TYR A 186 2.65 0.71 10.27
C TYR A 186 3.99 0.92 9.55
N ILE A 187 4.87 1.78 10.09
CA ILE A 187 6.19 2.05 9.51
C ILE A 187 7.06 0.78 9.43
N GLU A 188 7.04 -0.08 10.45
CA GLU A 188 7.79 -1.34 10.43
C GLU A 188 7.26 -2.30 9.35
N GLN A 189 5.94 -2.37 9.13
CA GLN A 189 5.37 -3.17 8.05
C GLN A 189 5.84 -2.67 6.67
N LEU A 190 5.83 -1.34 6.47
CA LEU A 190 6.21 -0.73 5.19
C LEU A 190 7.65 -1.04 4.77
N LYS A 191 8.57 -1.30 5.70
CA LYS A 191 9.95 -1.71 5.37
C LYS A 191 10.04 -3.02 4.58
N PHE A 192 9.02 -3.87 4.71
CA PHE A 192 8.97 -5.17 4.05
C PHE A 192 7.97 -5.20 2.89
N ASP A 193 7.37 -4.05 2.54
CA ASP A 193 6.45 -3.99 1.41
C ASP A 193 7.24 -4.05 0.08
N PRO A 194 6.91 -4.99 -0.81
CA PRO A 194 7.62 -5.14 -2.09
C PRO A 194 7.42 -3.93 -3.02
N MET A 195 6.29 -3.21 -2.95
CA MET A 195 6.08 -1.98 -3.73
C MET A 195 7.04 -0.88 -3.30
N ILE A 196 7.33 -0.77 -2.00
CA ILE A 196 8.29 0.20 -1.47
C ILE A 196 9.70 -0.14 -1.93
N THR A 197 10.06 -1.43 -1.89
CA THR A 197 11.36 -1.91 -2.37
C THR A 197 11.53 -1.66 -3.87
N GLU A 198 10.52 -1.96 -4.68
CA GLU A 198 10.49 -1.70 -6.12
C GLU A 198 10.62 -0.19 -6.40
N CYS A 199 9.84 0.63 -5.71
CA CYS A 199 9.87 2.08 -5.88
C CYS A 199 11.22 2.69 -5.54
N CYS A 200 11.79 2.29 -4.41
CA CYS A 200 13.10 2.73 -3.97
C CYS A 200 14.14 2.34 -5.02
N THR A 201 14.26 1.05 -5.34
CA THR A 201 15.23 0.53 -6.32
C THR A 201 15.09 1.19 -7.70
N GLY A 202 13.86 1.36 -8.17
CA GLY A 202 13.55 1.98 -9.46
C GLY A 202 13.97 3.45 -9.54
N LEU A 203 13.92 4.17 -8.42
CA LEU A 203 14.29 5.59 -8.35
C LEU A 203 15.76 5.82 -7.98
N PHE A 204 16.43 4.91 -7.27
CA PHE A 204 17.83 5.06 -6.80
C PHE A 204 18.79 5.49 -7.91
N ASN A 205 18.68 4.86 -9.08
CA ASN A 205 19.59 5.09 -10.20
C ASN A 205 19.12 6.23 -11.13
N ARG A 206 17.93 6.78 -10.89
CA ARG A 206 17.31 7.80 -11.75
C ARG A 206 17.33 9.18 -11.10
N LEU A 207 17.11 9.24 -9.78
CA LEU A 207 16.94 10.49 -9.06
C LEU A 207 17.99 10.63 -7.95
N ASP A 208 18.69 11.75 -7.94
CA ASP A 208 19.63 12.11 -6.86
C ASP A 208 18.88 12.71 -5.66
N VAL A 209 18.06 11.87 -5.02
CA VAL A 209 17.26 12.24 -3.84
C VAL A 209 17.68 11.36 -2.67
N PRO A 210 18.52 11.85 -1.73
CA PRO A 210 19.12 11.04 -0.66
C PRO A 210 18.12 10.26 0.20
N THR A 211 16.92 10.81 0.38
CA THR A 211 15.84 10.19 1.16
C THR A 211 15.14 9.04 0.43
N LEU A 212 15.32 8.95 -0.89
CA LEU A 212 14.93 7.83 -1.73
C LEU A 212 16.15 6.97 -2.09
N GLN A 213 17.17 6.79 -1.22
CA GLN A 213 18.35 5.95 -1.54
C GLN A 213 18.38 4.61 -0.79
N THR A 214 17.58 4.47 0.27
CA THR A 214 17.35 3.19 0.95
C THR A 214 15.91 3.09 1.41
N VAL A 215 15.43 1.86 1.65
CA VAL A 215 14.11 1.65 2.27
C VAL A 215 14.06 2.32 3.65
N ASP A 216 15.13 2.22 4.45
CA ASP A 216 15.19 2.86 5.77
C ASP A 216 15.19 4.39 5.72
N SER A 217 15.82 5.01 4.71
CA SER A 217 15.71 6.47 4.53
C SER A 217 14.31 6.85 4.10
N PHE A 218 13.71 6.08 3.20
CA PHE A 218 12.37 6.33 2.70
C PHE A 218 11.33 6.27 3.81
N VAL A 219 11.27 5.19 4.59
CA VAL A 219 10.25 5.04 5.64
C VAL A 219 10.41 6.06 6.77
N ARG A 220 11.66 6.49 7.07
CA ARG A 220 11.91 7.60 8.01
C ARG A 220 11.37 8.91 7.47
N THR A 221 11.59 9.20 6.19
CA THR A 221 11.03 10.40 5.55
C THR A 221 9.52 10.32 5.43
N LEU A 222 8.95 9.17 5.05
CA LEU A 222 7.51 8.94 5.05
C LEU A 222 6.91 9.26 6.42
N ARG A 223 7.55 8.80 7.50
CA ARG A 223 7.10 9.09 8.85
C ARG A 223 6.98 10.60 9.11
N GLN A 224 8.02 11.36 8.75
CA GLN A 224 8.05 12.82 8.93
C GLN A 224 7.05 13.53 8.02
N VAL A 225 6.95 13.12 6.76
CA VAL A 225 6.02 13.68 5.77
C VAL A 225 4.59 13.54 6.26
N TRP A 226 4.21 12.36 6.79
CA TRP A 226 2.82 12.05 7.09
C TRP A 226 2.37 12.35 8.51
N PHE A 227 3.22 12.08 9.50
CA PHE A 227 2.80 12.04 10.90
C PHE A 227 3.36 13.17 11.75
N GLN A 228 4.32 13.95 11.24
CA GLN A 228 4.79 15.13 11.96
C GLN A 228 3.64 16.12 12.13
N PRO A 229 3.35 16.56 13.37
CA PRO A 229 2.32 17.55 13.64
C PRO A 229 2.63 18.88 12.95
N LEU A 230 1.61 19.43 12.32
CA LEU A 230 1.56 20.78 11.80
C LEU A 230 1.11 21.69 12.94
N GLU A 231 1.80 22.81 13.12
CA GLU A 231 1.34 23.87 14.01
C GLU A 231 0.04 24.46 13.44
N THR A 232 -1.04 24.47 14.23
CA THR A 232 -2.31 25.06 13.81
C THR A 232 -2.70 26.20 14.76
N ASN A 233 -3.25 27.27 14.19
CA ASN A 233 -3.82 28.38 14.98
C ASN A 233 -5.05 27.95 15.82
N ALA A 234 -5.61 26.77 15.54
CA ALA A 234 -6.82 26.24 16.17
C ALA A 234 -6.53 25.34 17.38
N GLY A 235 -5.25 25.15 17.76
CA GLY A 235 -4.85 24.43 18.98
C GLY A 235 -4.99 22.90 18.93
N GLN A 236 -5.66 22.33 17.93
CA GLN A 236 -5.65 20.89 17.70
C GLN A 236 -4.47 20.53 16.79
N PRO A 237 -3.53 19.69 17.24
CA PRO A 237 -2.48 19.20 16.36
C PRO A 237 -3.13 18.43 15.21
N ARG A 238 -2.60 18.60 14.00
CA ARG A 238 -3.00 17.86 12.79
C ARG A 238 -1.76 17.40 12.06
N CYS A 239 -1.86 16.40 11.20
CA CYS A 239 -0.76 15.98 10.34
C CYS A 239 -1.29 15.62 8.95
N GLY A 240 -0.39 15.38 8.00
CA GLY A 240 -0.76 15.00 6.63
C GLY A 240 -1.68 13.77 6.59
N TYR A 241 -1.42 12.77 7.44
CA TYR A 241 -2.27 11.59 7.54
C TYR A 241 -3.68 11.91 8.01
N HIS A 242 -3.81 12.74 9.06
CA HIS A 242 -5.11 13.19 9.55
C HIS A 242 -5.89 13.90 8.44
N HIS A 243 -5.27 14.85 7.75
CA HIS A 243 -5.93 15.59 6.69
C HIS A 243 -6.35 14.67 5.53
N VAL A 244 -5.41 13.94 4.93
CA VAL A 244 -5.65 13.15 3.72
C VAL A 244 -6.54 11.94 4.00
N CYS A 245 -6.32 11.21 5.10
CA CYS A 245 -7.02 9.93 5.34
C CYS A 245 -8.27 10.07 6.22
N ILE A 246 -8.22 10.85 7.31
CA ILE A 246 -9.36 10.98 8.24
C ILE A 246 -10.35 12.04 7.77
N GLY A 247 -9.82 13.18 7.31
CA GLY A 247 -10.61 14.37 6.99
C GLY A 247 -10.82 15.28 8.20
N GLU A 248 -11.01 16.56 7.91
CA GLU A 248 -11.14 17.61 8.91
C GLU A 248 -12.53 18.23 8.83
N PHE A 249 -13.32 18.09 9.89
CA PHE A 249 -14.68 18.62 9.93
C PHE A 249 -14.68 20.09 10.37
N HIS A 250 -15.16 20.97 9.51
CA HIS A 250 -15.22 22.42 9.76
C HIS A 250 -16.63 22.85 10.14
N SER A 251 -16.92 22.95 11.44
CA SER A 251 -18.27 23.18 11.96
C SER A 251 -18.94 24.47 11.48
N ARG A 252 -18.17 25.53 11.21
CA ARG A 252 -18.71 26.82 10.73
C ARG A 252 -19.26 26.74 9.30
N SER A 253 -18.54 26.07 8.40
CA SER A 253 -18.90 25.91 6.99
C SER A 253 -19.66 24.62 6.69
N LYS A 254 -19.81 23.73 7.69
CA LYS A 254 -20.35 22.37 7.52
C LYS A 254 -19.65 21.61 6.38
N SER A 255 -18.34 21.79 6.26
CA SER A 255 -17.52 21.21 5.19
C SER A 255 -16.46 20.25 5.73
N ILE A 256 -15.96 19.38 4.85
CA ILE A 256 -14.87 18.44 5.15
C ILE A 256 -13.64 18.82 4.33
N GLY A 257 -12.54 19.15 5.02
CA GLY A 257 -11.21 19.26 4.42
C GLY A 257 -10.55 17.88 4.30
N GLY A 258 -9.74 17.66 3.26
CA GLY A 258 -9.08 16.37 3.09
C GLY A 258 -10.05 15.22 2.78
N MET A 259 -9.94 14.06 3.43
CA MET A 259 -10.75 12.85 3.18
C MET A 259 -10.67 12.35 1.71
N HIS A 260 -9.51 11.81 1.37
CA HIS A 260 -9.10 11.30 0.05
C HIS A 260 -8.70 9.82 0.09
N ASN A 261 -9.12 9.08 1.11
CA ASN A 261 -8.81 7.67 1.26
C ASN A 261 -10.06 6.80 1.01
N TRP A 262 -9.98 5.93 0.00
CA TRP A 262 -11.12 5.11 -0.43
C TRP A 262 -11.52 4.07 0.63
N PHE A 263 -10.55 3.52 1.36
CA PHE A 263 -10.81 2.52 2.40
C PHE A 263 -11.53 3.14 3.61
N LYS A 264 -11.13 4.35 4.03
CA LYS A 264 -11.89 5.12 5.02
C LYS A 264 -13.29 5.46 4.52
N TYR A 265 -13.45 5.77 3.24
CA TYR A 265 -14.77 6.01 2.67
C TYR A 265 -15.65 4.75 2.74
N LEU A 266 -15.13 3.58 2.36
CA LEU A 266 -15.81 2.29 2.49
C LEU A 266 -16.29 2.04 3.92
N LEU A 267 -15.42 2.24 4.91
CA LEU A 267 -15.76 2.04 6.33
C LEU A 267 -16.90 2.94 6.81
N GLU A 268 -17.01 4.16 6.28
CA GLU A 268 -18.13 5.05 6.60
C GLU A 268 -19.39 4.73 5.81
N GLU A 269 -19.25 4.28 4.57
CA GLU A 269 -20.37 3.86 3.73
C GLU A 269 -21.05 2.61 4.30
N GLU A 270 -20.28 1.62 4.77
CA GLU A 270 -20.80 0.42 5.46
C GLU A 270 -21.57 0.76 6.75
N LYS A 271 -21.24 1.88 7.39
CA LYS A 271 -21.95 2.41 8.57
C LYS A 271 -23.13 3.31 8.23
N HIS A 272 -23.45 3.51 6.96
CA HIS A 272 -24.45 4.48 6.49
C HIS A 272 -24.14 5.94 6.90
N ASN A 273 -22.85 6.26 7.04
CA ASN A 273 -22.36 7.58 7.37
C ASN A 273 -22.03 8.42 6.13
N THR A 274 -22.26 7.95 4.91
CA THR A 274 -22.01 8.68 3.67
C THR A 274 -23.25 8.79 2.80
N ARG A 275 -23.35 9.88 2.02
CA ARG A 275 -24.38 10.09 1.00
C ARG A 275 -23.78 10.76 -0.22
N ILE A 276 -23.85 10.11 -1.37
CA ILE A 276 -23.32 10.67 -2.62
C ILE A 276 -24.26 11.78 -3.11
N LEU A 277 -23.68 12.93 -3.44
CA LEU A 277 -24.41 14.09 -3.94
C LEU A 277 -24.21 14.31 -5.44
N ASN A 278 -22.99 14.07 -5.95
CA ASN A 278 -22.68 14.23 -7.36
C ASN A 278 -21.46 13.40 -7.79
N TRP A 279 -21.38 13.09 -9.08
CA TRP A 279 -20.24 12.46 -9.74
C TRP A 279 -19.55 13.48 -10.64
N TRP A 280 -18.23 13.59 -10.51
CA TRP A 280 -17.42 14.45 -11.38
C TRP A 280 -16.80 13.64 -12.52
N SER A 281 -16.23 12.48 -12.19
CA SER A 281 -15.62 11.60 -13.18
C SER A 281 -15.41 10.18 -12.65
N TYR A 282 -15.22 9.27 -13.59
CA TYR A 282 -14.70 7.93 -13.37
C TYR A 282 -13.73 7.61 -14.51
N GLU A 283 -12.45 7.41 -14.17
CA GLU A 283 -11.47 6.85 -15.08
C GLU A 283 -11.43 5.33 -14.81
N LYS A 284 -11.73 4.55 -15.84
CA LYS A 284 -12.05 3.13 -15.72
C LYS A 284 -10.79 2.30 -15.55
N ASP A 285 -9.71 2.62 -16.23
CA ASP A 285 -8.50 1.79 -16.25
C ASP A 285 -7.70 1.88 -14.95
N LEU A 286 -7.83 2.99 -14.22
CA LEU A 286 -7.25 3.24 -12.91
C LEU A 286 -8.24 3.04 -11.75
N HIS A 287 -9.53 2.88 -12.05
CA HIS A 287 -10.61 2.97 -11.08
C HIS A 287 -10.57 4.27 -10.24
N LEU A 288 -10.15 5.38 -10.87
CA LEU A 288 -10.10 6.70 -10.24
C LEU A 288 -11.50 7.31 -10.25
N ILE A 289 -12.05 7.53 -9.06
CA ILE A 289 -13.37 8.13 -8.91
C ILE A 289 -13.22 9.53 -8.33
N SER A 290 -13.94 10.50 -8.90
CA SER A 290 -14.09 11.84 -8.33
C SER A 290 -15.55 12.14 -8.05
N MET A 291 -15.88 12.50 -6.81
CA MET A 291 -17.27 12.71 -6.39
C MET A 291 -17.43 13.81 -5.32
N LYS A 292 -18.67 14.26 -5.15
CA LYS A 292 -19.14 15.08 -4.03
C LYS A 292 -20.02 14.22 -3.11
N PHE A 293 -19.82 14.29 -1.80
CA PHE A 293 -20.63 13.53 -0.85
C PHE A 293 -20.83 14.28 0.48
N ASN A 294 -21.87 13.90 1.22
CA ASN A 294 -22.01 14.21 2.63
C ASN A 294 -21.47 13.06 3.48
N MET A 295 -20.91 13.39 4.64
CA MET A 295 -20.52 12.43 5.66
C MET A 295 -20.97 12.88 7.04
N LYS A 296 -21.43 11.95 7.88
CA LYS A 296 -21.75 12.24 9.28
C LYS A 296 -20.47 12.52 10.08
N HIS A 297 -20.55 13.49 10.99
CA HIS A 297 -19.50 13.71 11.97
C HIS A 297 -19.42 12.52 12.94
N PRO A 298 -18.21 12.09 13.37
CA PRO A 298 -18.07 10.95 14.28
C PRO A 298 -18.74 11.17 15.65
N ASP A 299 -18.61 12.38 16.20
CA ASP A 299 -19.10 12.70 17.56
C ASP A 299 -20.47 13.41 17.62
N PHE A 300 -21.02 13.84 16.49
CA PHE A 300 -22.25 14.64 16.44
C PHE A 300 -23.16 14.14 15.33
N ASP A 301 -24.47 14.07 15.58
CA ASP A 301 -25.45 13.74 14.53
C ASP A 301 -25.66 14.93 13.59
N ALA A 302 -24.64 15.22 12.79
CA ALA A 302 -24.61 16.32 11.84
C ALA A 302 -23.89 15.88 10.56
N TRP A 303 -24.47 16.27 9.43
CA TRP A 303 -23.89 16.02 8.12
C TRP A 303 -22.97 17.18 7.70
N TYR A 304 -21.85 16.82 7.08
CA TYR A 304 -20.87 17.74 6.53
C TYR A 304 -20.60 17.39 5.08
N THR A 305 -20.35 18.41 4.25
CA THR A 305 -20.16 18.24 2.81
C THR A 305 -18.68 18.20 2.44
N LYS A 306 -18.29 17.16 1.71
CA LYS A 306 -17.04 17.09 0.96
C LYS A 306 -17.31 17.48 -0.49
N GLU A 307 -16.90 18.70 -0.87
CA GLU A 307 -17.19 19.29 -2.18
C GLU A 307 -16.63 18.48 -3.36
N LYS A 308 -15.38 18.01 -3.23
CA LYS A 308 -14.74 17.14 -4.20
C LYS A 308 -13.70 16.28 -3.52
N SER A 309 -13.85 14.96 -3.61
CA SER A 309 -12.81 13.99 -3.28
C SER A 309 -12.55 13.09 -4.48
N SER A 310 -11.28 12.74 -4.67
CA SER A 310 -10.86 11.76 -5.65
C SER A 310 -9.94 10.73 -5.02
N PHE A 311 -10.14 9.45 -5.33
CA PHE A 311 -9.36 8.32 -4.81
C PHE A 311 -9.36 7.14 -5.78
N LEU A 312 -8.31 6.32 -5.74
CA LEU A 312 -8.18 5.10 -6.54
C LEU A 312 -8.86 3.96 -5.77
N VAL A 313 -9.89 3.33 -6.34
CA VAL A 313 -10.59 2.23 -5.65
C VAL A 313 -9.99 0.88 -6.02
N GLY A 314 -9.85 0.00 -5.03
CA GLY A 314 -9.29 -1.34 -5.24
C GLY A 314 -7.77 -1.39 -5.25
N VAL A 315 -7.08 -0.29 -4.93
CA VAL A 315 -5.63 -0.29 -4.71
C VAL A 315 -5.30 -0.55 -3.23
N PRO A 316 -4.20 -1.25 -2.91
CA PRO A 316 -3.71 -1.33 -1.52
C PRO A 316 -3.52 0.07 -0.93
N THR A 317 -3.88 0.26 0.34
CA THR A 317 -3.74 1.57 1.01
C THR A 317 -2.30 2.12 0.99
N ASP A 318 -1.32 1.22 0.96
CA ASP A 318 0.10 1.56 0.97
C ASP A 318 0.56 2.16 -0.37
N PHE A 319 -0.17 1.89 -1.47
CA PHE A 319 0.14 2.44 -2.79
C PHE A 319 -0.09 3.96 -2.85
N GLU A 320 -1.25 4.45 -2.41
CA GLU A 320 -1.54 5.90 -2.40
C GLU A 320 -0.55 6.65 -1.51
N LEU A 321 -0.24 6.08 -0.33
CA LEU A 321 0.74 6.61 0.61
C LEU A 321 2.14 6.67 -0.02
N LEU A 322 2.60 5.60 -0.66
CA LEU A 322 3.86 5.55 -1.39
C LEU A 322 3.93 6.63 -2.47
N LEU A 323 2.91 6.68 -3.34
CA LEU A 323 2.83 7.63 -4.45
C LEU A 323 2.89 9.08 -3.98
N PHE A 324 2.01 9.46 -3.05
CA PHE A 324 1.97 10.81 -2.51
C PHE A 324 3.27 11.18 -1.77
N THR A 325 3.90 10.23 -1.06
CA THR A 325 5.19 10.47 -0.39
C THR A 325 6.27 10.80 -1.41
N VAL A 326 6.44 9.94 -2.42
CA VAL A 326 7.47 10.09 -3.45
C VAL A 326 7.30 11.40 -4.21
N VAL A 327 6.08 11.70 -4.69
CA VAL A 327 5.83 12.94 -5.43
C VAL A 327 6.09 14.16 -4.55
N THR A 328 5.73 14.12 -3.27
CA THR A 328 6.04 15.20 -2.31
C THR A 328 7.54 15.40 -2.14
N MET A 329 8.34 14.33 -2.19
CA MET A 329 9.79 14.41 -2.03
C MET A 329 10.50 14.94 -3.28
N VAL A 330 10.08 14.49 -4.48
CA VAL A 330 10.79 14.79 -5.73
C VAL A 330 10.25 16.03 -6.44
N ASN A 331 8.99 16.39 -6.18
CA ASN A 331 8.32 17.52 -6.81
C ASN A 331 7.36 18.24 -5.83
N PRO A 332 7.85 18.70 -4.66
CA PRO A 332 7.01 19.30 -3.61
C PRO A 332 6.25 20.52 -4.13
N ASN A 333 4.98 20.63 -3.73
CA ASN A 333 4.11 21.78 -4.04
C ASN A 333 3.86 22.00 -5.54
N ARG A 334 4.06 20.97 -6.39
CA ARG A 334 3.76 21.02 -7.82
C ARG A 334 2.88 19.85 -8.22
N ASP A 335 1.86 20.16 -9.02
CA ASP A 335 1.02 19.16 -9.65
C ASP A 335 1.89 18.31 -10.59
N THR A 336 1.79 16.99 -10.47
CA THR A 336 2.63 16.05 -11.20
C THR A 336 1.74 15.10 -11.98
N SER A 337 1.86 15.12 -13.30
CA SER A 337 1.12 14.23 -14.21
C SER A 337 1.95 12.97 -14.42
N ILE A 338 1.51 11.84 -13.87
CA ILE A 338 2.23 10.56 -13.95
C ILE A 338 1.52 9.67 -14.95
N GLN A 339 2.26 9.25 -15.98
CA GLN A 339 1.76 8.32 -16.97
C GLN A 339 1.84 6.89 -16.39
N ILE A 340 0.70 6.23 -16.24
CA ILE A 340 0.61 4.83 -15.83
C ILE A 340 0.23 4.01 -17.06
N LYS A 341 1.17 3.20 -17.57
CA LYS A 341 1.00 2.45 -18.82
C LYS A 341 0.55 3.39 -19.94
N ASP A 342 -0.43 3.00 -20.74
CA ASP A 342 -1.07 3.75 -21.82
C ASP A 342 -2.39 4.43 -21.40
N TYR A 343 -2.67 4.52 -20.09
CA TYR A 343 -3.92 5.10 -19.56
C TYR A 343 -3.90 6.64 -19.56
N GLU A 344 -5.01 7.26 -19.17
CA GLU A 344 -5.03 8.70 -18.92
C GLU A 344 -4.06 9.07 -17.76
N PRO A 345 -3.29 10.16 -17.87
CA PRO A 345 -2.32 10.52 -16.84
C PRO A 345 -2.97 10.76 -15.47
N LEU A 346 -2.38 10.16 -14.45
CA LEU A 346 -2.76 10.35 -13.05
C LEU A 346 -2.13 11.65 -12.53
N VAL A 347 -2.95 12.67 -12.28
CA VAL A 347 -2.46 13.95 -11.76
C VAL A 347 -2.44 13.92 -10.22
N VAL A 348 -1.24 13.94 -9.65
CA VAL A 348 -1.00 13.99 -8.20
C VAL A 348 -0.78 15.42 -7.74
N VAL A 349 -1.49 15.85 -6.71
CA VAL A 349 -1.46 17.22 -6.18
C VAL A 349 -0.95 17.23 -4.73
N PRO A 350 0.38 17.28 -4.50
CA PRO A 350 0.93 17.37 -3.15
C PRO A 350 1.07 18.83 -2.71
N ARG A 351 0.83 19.09 -1.43
CA ARG A 351 1.19 20.35 -0.76
C ARG A 351 1.87 20.04 0.55
N SER A 352 3.00 20.67 0.81
CA SER A 352 3.83 20.43 2.00
C SER A 352 4.45 21.72 2.54
N LEU A 353 4.77 21.72 3.83
CA LEU A 353 5.46 22.83 4.47
C LEU A 353 6.90 22.90 3.95
N LYS A 354 7.30 24.08 3.44
CA LYS A 354 8.67 24.30 2.93
C LYS A 354 9.76 24.00 3.97
N LYS A 355 9.49 24.28 5.25
CA LYS A 355 10.48 24.15 6.34
C LYS A 355 10.73 22.70 6.75
N THR A 356 9.67 21.89 6.85
CA THR A 356 9.75 20.53 7.42
C THR A 356 9.55 19.43 6.38
N GLY A 357 9.01 19.76 5.20
CA GLY A 357 8.57 18.77 4.22
C GLY A 357 7.28 18.04 4.62
N SER A 358 6.70 18.34 5.79
CA SER A 358 5.47 17.73 6.27
C SER A 358 4.31 18.01 5.32
N LEU A 359 3.56 16.98 4.99
CA LEU A 359 2.43 17.04 4.08
C LEU A 359 1.30 17.81 4.73
N VAL A 360 0.76 18.76 3.98
CA VAL A 360 -0.46 19.50 4.30
C VAL A 360 -1.66 18.84 3.64
N THR A 361 -1.53 18.46 2.36
CA THR A 361 -2.55 17.70 1.64
C THR A 361 -1.94 16.95 0.46
N ALA A 362 -2.57 15.86 0.05
CA ALA A 362 -2.32 15.17 -1.21
C ALA A 362 -3.62 14.54 -1.71
N TYR A 363 -3.89 14.65 -3.00
CA TYR A 363 -5.05 14.06 -3.65
C TYR A 363 -4.83 13.91 -5.15
N PHE A 364 -5.70 13.15 -5.81
CA PHE A 364 -5.74 13.03 -7.26
C PHE A 364 -6.63 14.08 -7.90
N ARG A 365 -6.17 14.64 -9.02
CA ARG A 365 -6.96 15.52 -9.88
C ARG A 365 -7.23 14.82 -11.20
N GLU A 366 -8.40 15.08 -11.77
CA GLU A 366 -8.72 14.66 -13.13
C GLU A 366 -7.71 15.27 -14.12
N SER A 367 -7.23 14.44 -15.05
CA SER A 367 -6.53 14.94 -16.24
C SER A 367 -7.47 15.90 -16.98
N PRO A 368 -6.99 17.06 -17.47
CA PRO A 368 -7.76 17.85 -18.41
C PRO A 368 -8.08 16.97 -19.60
N LYS A 369 -9.37 16.69 -19.86
CA LYS A 369 -9.78 15.87 -21.01
C LYS A 369 -9.07 16.42 -22.25
N ARG A 370 -8.31 15.58 -22.96
CA ARG A 370 -7.88 15.91 -24.31
C ARG A 370 -9.15 16.21 -25.09
N ILE A 371 -9.31 17.45 -25.53
CA ILE A 371 -10.31 17.77 -26.55
C ILE A 371 -9.81 17.04 -27.79
N SER A 372 -10.38 15.86 -28.07
CA SER A 372 -10.17 15.18 -29.34
C SER A 372 -10.74 16.11 -30.42
N GLY A 373 -9.85 16.68 -31.23
CA GLY A 373 -10.20 17.39 -32.45
C GLY A 373 -10.63 16.44 -33.56
#